data_AF-A0A7C1J7T5-F1
#
_entry.id   AF-A0A7C1J7T5-F1
#
_cell.length_a   1.000
_cell.length_b   1.000
_cell.length_c   1.000
_cell.angle_alpha   90.00
_cell.angle_beta   90.00
_cell.angle_gamma   90.00
#
_symmetry.space_group_name_H-M   'P 1'
#
loop_
_entity.id
_entity.type
_entity.pdbx_description
1 polymer ?
#
loop_
_entity_poly.entity_id
_entity_poly.type
_entity_poly.pdbx_seq_one_letter_code
_entity_poly.pdbx_strand_id
1 'polypeptide(L)' 'CLLEQPFVKNPDITVKDLLNEVIVRVGENVVVRRFVRYELGEGVK' A
#
# COMPACT_ATOMS: atom_id res chain seq x y z
N CYS A 1 -7.64 0.81 6.25
CA CYS A 1 -7.48 1.17 4.83
C CYS A 1 -6.01 1.14 4.45
N LEU A 2 -5.60 0.43 3.38
CA LEU A 2 -4.18 0.29 2.98
C LEU A 2 -3.57 1.63 2.50
N LEU A 3 -4.29 2.38 1.67
CA LEU A 3 -3.76 3.57 1.00
C LEU A 3 -3.41 4.72 1.96
N GLU A 4 -4.06 4.77 3.13
CA GLU A 4 -3.88 5.80 4.16
C GLU A 4 -2.76 5.46 5.14
N GLN A 5 -2.19 4.25 5.06
CA GLN A 5 -1.14 3.83 5.97
C GLN A 5 0.17 4.57 5.65
N PRO A 6 0.97 4.93 6.67
CA PRO A 6 2.35 5.35 6.48
C PRO A 6 3.14 4.26 5.75
N PHE A 7 3.99 4.66 4.81
CA PHE A 7 4.79 3.71 4.06
C PHE A 7 5.95 3.15 4.91
N VAL A 8 6.10 1.83 4.94
CA VAL A 8 7.06 1.14 5.84
C VAL A 8 8.52 1.59 5.63
N LYS A 9 8.93 1.95 4.41
CA LYS A 9 10.30 2.41 4.14
C LYS A 9 10.49 3.93 4.27
N ASN A 10 9.39 4.69 4.29
CA ASN A 10 9.41 6.13 4.50
C ASN A 10 8.09 6.54 5.20
N PRO A 11 8.05 6.58 6.54
CA PRO A 11 6.83 6.87 7.28
C PRO A 11 6.28 8.29 7.10
N ASP A 12 7.05 9.20 6.50
CA ASP A 12 6.63 10.59 6.25
C ASP A 12 5.60 10.70 5.12
N ILE A 13 5.46 9.66 4.30
CA ILE A 13 4.50 9.59 3.19
C ILE A 13 3.53 8.42 3.36
N THR A 14 2.34 8.56 2.80
CA THR A 14 1.37 7.45 2.77
C THR A 14 1.61 6.51 1.58
N VAL A 15 1.01 5.32 1.63
CA VAL A 15 1.00 4.40 0.48
C VAL A 15 0.35 5.03 -0.75
N LYS A 16 -0.65 5.91 -0.56
CA LYS A 16 -1.27 6.67 -1.66
C LYS A 16 -0.30 7.64 -2.33
N ASP A 17 0.50 8.35 -1.54
CA ASP A 17 1.48 9.30 -2.07
C ASP A 17 2.55 8.58 -2.89
N LEU A 18 3.04 7.45 -2.38
CA LEU A 18 3.95 6.57 -3.13
C LEU A 18 3.34 6.08 -4.44
N LEU A 19 2.06 5.67 -4.43
CA LEU A 19 1.36 5.22 -5.64
C LEU A 19 1.33 6.33 -6.70
N ASN A 20 1.03 7.56 -6.29
CA ASN A 20 1.02 8.72 -7.19
C ASN A 20 2.41 9.01 -7.77
N GLU A 21 3.48 8.93 -6.97
CA GLU A 21 4.84 9.08 -7.47
C GLU A 21 5.18 8.03 -8.53
N VAL A 22 4.76 6.78 -8.33
CA VAL A 22 4.98 5.70 -9.30
C VAL A 22 4.20 5.95 -10.59
N ILE A 23 2.95 6.40 -10.51
CA ILE A 23 2.14 6.79 -11.69
C ILE A 23 2.88 7.85 -12.51
N VAL A 24 3.41 8.89 -11.87
CA VAL A 24 4.15 9.96 -12.54
C VAL A 24 5.45 9.44 -13.19
N ARG A 25 6.19 8.56 -12.50
CA ARG A 25 7.45 8.00 -13.02
C ARG A 25 7.25 7.04 -14.18
N VAL A 26 6.19 6.23 -14.15
CA VAL A 26 5.89 5.22 -15.18
C VAL A 26 5.14 5.85 -16.36
N GLY A 27 4.31 6.88 -16.13
CA GLY A 27 3.47 7.49 -17.16
C GLY A 27 2.18 6.72 -17.45
N GLU A 28 1.85 5.72 -16.62
CA GLU A 28 0.65 4.89 -16.74
C GLU A 28 -0.14 4.86 -15.42
N ASN A 29 -1.43 4.53 -15.51
CA ASN A 29 -2.27 4.40 -14.33
C ASN A 29 -1.97 3.09 -13.58
N VAL A 30 -1.52 3.21 -12.34
CA VAL A 30 -1.19 2.09 -11.45
C VAL A 30 -2.21 2.02 -10.32
N VAL A 31 -2.84 0.85 -10.14
CA VAL A 31 -3.89 0.65 -9.15
C VAL A 31 -3.69 -0.63 -8.34
N VAL A 32 -3.83 -0.54 -7.01
CA VAL A 32 -3.90 -1.71 -6.12
C VAL A 32 -5.33 -2.26 -6.16
N ARG A 33 -5.54 -3.34 -6.91
CA ARG A 33 -6.89 -3.90 -7.10
C ARG A 33 -7.39 -4.69 -5.89
N ARG A 34 -6.56 -5.58 -5.35
CA ARG A 34 -6.87 -6.47 -4.21
C ARG A 34 -5.57 -6.86 -3.50
N PHE A 35 -5.65 -7.09 -2.19
CA PHE A 35 -4.58 -7.68 -1.40
C PHE A 35 -5.18 -8.59 -0.34
N VAL A 36 -4.40 -9.57 0.13
CA VAL A 36 -4.74 -10.46 1.24
C VAL A 36 -3.51 -10.56 2.12
N ARG A 37 -3.71 -10.52 3.44
CA ARG A 37 -2.67 -10.75 4.45
C ARG A 37 -3.06 -12.02 5.20
N TYR A 38 -2.14 -12.98 5.26
CA TYR A 38 -2.28 -14.15 6.10
C TYR A 38 -1.36 -14.01 7.31
N GLU A 39 -1.86 -14.34 8.49
CA GLU A 39 -1.08 -14.40 9.72
C GLU A 39 -1.35 -15.72 10.43
N LEU A 40 -0.29 -16.38 10.90
CA LEU A 40 -0.42 -17.67 11.58
C LEU A 40 -1.17 -17.47 12.91
N GLY A 41 -2.26 -18.22 13.10
CA GLY A 41 -3.09 -18.12 14.30
C GLY A 41 -4.11 -16.96 14.27
N GLU A 42 -4.26 -16.25 13.16
CA GLU A 42 -5.31 -15.22 13.00
C GLU A 42 -6.70 -15.84 13.23
N GLY A 43 -7.41 -15.36 14.27
CA GLY A 43 -8.74 -15.85 14.63
C GLY A 43 -8.78 -17.10 15.53
N VAL A 44 -7.63 -17.62 15.96
CA VAL A 44 -7.56 -18.71 16.95
C VAL A 44 -7.45 -18.09 18.35
N LYS A 45 -8.45 -18.32 19.21
CA LYS A 45 -8.44 -17.98 20.64
C LYS A 45 -8.12 -19.21 21.47
#